data_AF-A0AAW1IP46-F1
#
_entry.id   AF-A0AAW1IP46-F1
#
_cell.length_a   1.000
_cell.length_b   1.000
_cell.length_c   1.000
_cell.angle_alpha   90.00
_cell.angle_beta   90.00
_cell.angle_gamma   90.00
#
_symmetry.space_group_name_H-M   'P 1'
#
loop_
_entity.id
_entity.type
_entity.pdbx_description
1 polymer ?
#
loop_
_entity_poly.entity_id
_entity_poly.type
_entity_poly.pdbx_seq_one_letter_code
_entity_poly.pdbx_strand_id
1 'polypeptide(L)'
;MAEAMEIIKYIAYAILFLPVFAILLLLGAFKIAFLGPTVCLIIAFGDIGILIALWPCHLFYSIYCILRTKKFGPCMKVVLVILCPIPILVWTVVGVVGTVVMAVYYAVAWPVLETFRAISLEDTPTSIKLVRCVVDGTLTNIVGACTIVGDFADFSFHSYFSVMDGLLHSNGEDPIELKVLQIPGCVLCAILGLLVDVIFIPLITLYKTPILLIKGWHRLLQDLIGREGPFLETVCVPFAGLLVLLWPIAVVLAVIAGFVSSLGFGCYAALVAYQEESAKKGLLFVVASVSLFDEYTNDLLYLREGSCFPRPTYREGLSSSSLLPVKGLHERFDTAFNKQPLLRTASEKKKALNAILIWDSFFKGCEHVGKDLLRKGAISTADLNAWQQMKNKIVNVGIPAYVFVECFLRSIKNGSSGFLMSNNVELTSLNRPEGRVFDWLFEPMSIMKEQLRSLKLVESEELYLQKLCLYSSDTTRMESWDNGGVPPREEIRRAQLEGISRRLQGFCLTLSRLPTSRRRFIQIVKEIGKELNQTSYSVDAAV
;
A
#
# COMPACT_ATOMS: atom_id res chain seq x y z
N MET A 1 27.48 24.50 31.80
CA MET A 1 26.48 25.45 32.37
C MET A 1 25.45 25.90 31.34
N ALA A 2 25.83 26.33 30.14
CA ALA A 2 24.87 26.72 29.09
C ALA A 2 23.91 25.58 28.67
N GLU A 3 24.42 24.37 28.48
CA GLU A 3 23.59 23.18 28.17
C GLU A 3 22.64 22.80 29.32
N ALA A 4 23.11 22.87 30.57
CA ALA A 4 22.27 22.61 31.74
C ALA A 4 21.14 23.64 31.88
N MET A 5 21.40 24.91 31.56
CA MET A 5 20.40 25.98 31.60
C MET A 5 19.37 25.87 30.45
N GLU A 6 19.79 25.41 29.27
CA GLU A 6 18.88 25.05 28.18
C GLU A 6 18.00 23.84 28.56
N ILE A 7 18.58 22.79 29.13
CA ILE A 7 17.82 21.61 29.60
C ILE A 7 16.79 22.02 30.66
N ILE A 8 17.16 22.88 31.61
CA ILE A 8 16.23 23.39 32.63
C ILE A 8 15.10 24.22 32.00
N LYS A 9 15.39 25.06 31.00
CA LYS A 9 14.34 25.77 30.24
C LYS A 9 13.41 24.80 29.52
N TYR A 10 13.93 23.77 28.85
CA TYR A 10 13.10 22.76 28.18
C TYR A 10 12.24 21.97 29.17
N ILE A 11 12.77 21.60 30.33
CA ILE A 11 12.02 20.94 31.40
C ILE A 11 10.93 21.88 31.94
N ALA A 12 11.24 23.16 32.17
CA ALA A 12 10.27 24.16 32.60
C ALA A 12 9.16 24.38 31.54
N TYR A 13 9.51 24.47 30.26
CA TYR A 13 8.54 24.53 29.15
C TYR A 13 7.68 23.27 29.08
N ALA A 14 8.24 22.07 29.29
CA ALA A 14 7.49 20.82 29.29
C ALA A 14 6.49 20.76 30.46
N ILE A 15 6.91 21.16 31.66
CA ILE A 15 6.05 21.23 32.86
C ILE A 15 4.94 22.27 32.65
N LEU A 16 5.26 23.43 32.05
CA LEU A 16 4.28 24.49 31.77
C LEU A 16 3.34 24.13 30.60
N PHE A 17 3.77 23.27 29.69
CA PHE A 17 2.95 22.76 28.60
C PHE A 17 1.99 21.65 29.04
N LEU A 18 2.29 20.91 30.11
CA LEU A 18 1.42 19.88 30.66
C LEU A 18 -0.03 20.33 30.93
N PRO A 19 -0.31 21.49 31.57
CA PRO A 19 -1.68 21.96 31.75
C PRO A 19 -2.36 22.32 30.41
N VAL A 20 -1.62 22.92 29.46
CA VAL A 20 -2.15 23.20 28.11
C VAL A 20 -2.50 21.90 27.41
N PHE A 21 -1.61 20.91 27.45
CA PHE A 21 -1.85 19.58 26.93
C PHE A 21 -3.10 18.94 27.56
N ALA A 22 -3.25 19.00 28.88
CA ALA A 22 -4.41 18.45 29.58
C ALA A 22 -5.72 19.14 29.13
N ILE A 23 -5.71 20.47 28.97
CA ILE A 23 -6.86 21.23 28.47
C ILE A 23 -7.21 20.80 27.04
N LEU A 24 -6.23 20.63 26.16
CA LEU A 24 -6.46 20.20 24.78
C LEU A 24 -6.95 18.76 24.69
N LEU A 25 -6.43 17.88 25.55
CA LEU A 25 -6.90 16.51 25.66
C LEU A 25 -8.34 16.46 26.17
N LEU A 26 -8.70 17.28 27.16
CA LEU A 26 -10.07 17.41 27.66
C LEU A 26 -11.01 17.99 26.59
N LEU A 27 -10.57 18.99 25.84
CA LEU A 27 -11.34 19.54 24.71
C LEU A 27 -11.54 18.48 23.61
N GLY A 28 -10.50 17.72 23.29
CA GLY A 28 -10.58 16.57 22.39
C GLY A 28 -11.55 15.51 22.92
N ALA A 29 -11.48 15.17 24.20
CA ALA A 29 -12.38 14.22 24.85
C ALA A 29 -13.84 14.70 24.84
N PHE A 30 -14.08 16.00 25.02
CA PHE A 30 -15.41 16.60 24.89
C PHE A 30 -15.96 16.45 23.47
N LYS A 31 -15.14 16.71 22.45
CA LYS A 31 -15.52 16.47 21.05
C LYS A 31 -15.82 15.01 20.78
N ILE A 32 -15.01 14.10 21.31
CA ILE A 32 -15.23 12.65 21.20
C ILE A 32 -16.57 12.28 21.85
N ALA A 33 -16.85 12.77 23.06
CA ALA A 33 -18.09 12.45 23.76
C ALA A 33 -19.35 12.92 23.00
N PHE A 34 -19.28 14.09 22.36
CA PHE A 34 -20.43 14.66 21.65
C PHE A 34 -20.58 14.14 20.21
N LEU A 35 -19.51 14.06 19.44
CA LEU A 35 -19.54 13.71 18.01
C LEU A 35 -19.09 12.29 17.71
N GLY A 36 -18.28 11.70 18.58
CA GLY A 36 -17.72 10.36 18.41
C GLY A 36 -18.78 9.30 18.18
N PRO A 37 -19.87 9.23 18.97
CA PRO A 37 -20.95 8.26 18.73
C PRO A 37 -21.56 8.41 17.34
N THR A 38 -21.90 9.63 16.91
CA THR A 38 -22.48 9.90 15.60
C THR A 38 -21.53 9.48 14.47
N VAL A 39 -20.25 9.81 14.58
CA VAL A 39 -19.23 9.44 13.58
C VAL A 39 -19.03 7.92 13.52
N CYS A 40 -18.97 7.25 14.67
CA CYS A 40 -18.92 5.79 14.74
C CYS A 40 -20.14 5.16 14.07
N LEU A 41 -21.35 5.67 14.31
CA LEU A 41 -22.57 5.14 13.72
C LEU A 41 -22.61 5.33 12.20
N ILE A 42 -22.16 6.49 11.68
CA ILE A 42 -22.08 6.74 10.24
C ILE A 42 -21.18 5.70 9.57
N ILE A 43 -19.97 5.48 10.10
CA ILE A 43 -19.01 4.52 9.53
C ILE A 43 -19.53 3.08 9.68
N ALA A 44 -19.96 2.71 10.89
CA ALA A 44 -20.41 1.36 11.17
C ALA A 44 -21.63 0.97 10.32
N PHE A 45 -22.70 1.77 10.33
CA PHE A 45 -23.90 1.44 9.54
C PHE A 45 -23.68 1.59 8.04
N GLY A 46 -22.87 2.56 7.62
CA GLY A 46 -22.51 2.75 6.22
C GLY A 46 -21.82 1.52 5.65
N ASP A 47 -20.69 1.13 6.24
CA ASP A 47 -19.88 0.02 5.75
C ASP A 47 -20.59 -1.33 5.92
N ILE A 48 -21.25 -1.57 7.06
CA ILE A 48 -22.02 -2.81 7.28
C ILE A 48 -23.17 -2.91 6.26
N GLY A 49 -23.86 -1.80 5.99
CA GLY A 49 -24.90 -1.72 4.97
C GLY A 49 -24.36 -2.09 3.58
N ILE A 50 -23.20 -1.54 3.20
CA ILE A 50 -22.51 -1.87 1.93
C ILE A 50 -22.14 -3.36 1.88
N LEU A 51 -21.56 -3.90 2.96
CA LEU A 51 -21.18 -5.31 3.04
C LEU A 51 -22.38 -6.23 2.85
N ILE A 52 -23.47 -6.01 3.58
CA ILE A 52 -24.69 -6.84 3.51
C ILE A 52 -25.32 -6.73 2.12
N ALA A 53 -25.43 -5.51 1.57
CA ALA A 53 -26.06 -5.29 0.27
C ALA A 53 -25.28 -5.93 -0.89
N LEU A 54 -23.94 -5.85 -0.85
CA LEU A 54 -23.09 -6.37 -1.92
C LEU A 54 -22.71 -7.84 -1.77
N TRP A 55 -22.84 -8.42 -0.58
CA TRP A 55 -22.50 -9.83 -0.34
C TRP A 55 -23.08 -10.81 -1.37
N PRO A 56 -24.40 -10.81 -1.68
CA PRO A 56 -24.95 -11.72 -2.69
C PRO A 56 -24.39 -11.44 -4.08
N CYS A 57 -24.16 -10.16 -4.43
CA CYS A 57 -23.58 -9.77 -5.71
C CYS A 57 -22.14 -10.26 -5.85
N HIS A 58 -21.31 -10.08 -4.82
CA HIS A 58 -19.93 -10.55 -4.77
C HIS A 58 -19.87 -12.08 -4.89
N LEU A 59 -20.73 -12.80 -4.17
CA LEU A 59 -20.81 -14.26 -4.26
C LEU A 59 -21.18 -14.74 -5.66
N PHE A 60 -22.30 -14.24 -6.20
CA PHE A 60 -22.77 -14.65 -7.51
C PHE A 60 -21.76 -14.31 -8.62
N TYR A 61 -21.24 -13.08 -8.61
CA TYR A 61 -20.28 -12.64 -9.62
C TYR A 61 -18.97 -13.42 -9.54
N SER A 62 -18.54 -13.81 -8.33
CA SER A 62 -17.33 -14.61 -8.17
C SER A 62 -17.49 -16.01 -8.73
N ILE A 63 -18.61 -16.66 -8.43
CA ILE A 63 -18.96 -17.97 -9.01
C ILE A 63 -19.03 -17.87 -10.54
N TYR A 64 -19.66 -16.81 -11.07
CA TYR A 64 -19.73 -16.55 -12.50
C TYR A 64 -18.33 -16.45 -13.14
N CYS A 65 -17.44 -15.64 -12.56
CA CYS A 65 -16.06 -15.47 -13.05
C CYS A 65 -15.25 -16.77 -12.98
N ILE A 66 -15.38 -17.56 -11.90
CA ILE A 66 -14.71 -18.86 -11.75
C ILE A 66 -15.19 -19.86 -12.82
N LEU A 67 -16.49 -19.89 -13.10
CA LEU A 67 -17.04 -20.79 -14.11
C LEU A 67 -16.60 -20.40 -15.53
N ARG A 68 -16.56 -19.10 -15.82
CA ARG A 68 -16.28 -18.57 -17.16
C ARG A 68 -14.80 -18.42 -17.49
N THR A 69 -13.92 -18.25 -16.51
CA THR A 69 -12.49 -18.07 -16.78
C THR A 69 -11.90 -19.28 -17.50
N LYS A 70 -10.94 -19.02 -18.39
CA LYS A 70 -10.14 -20.05 -19.08
C LYS A 70 -8.93 -20.50 -18.24
N LYS A 71 -8.65 -19.80 -17.14
CA LYS A 71 -7.47 -20.03 -16.30
C LYS A 71 -7.50 -21.34 -15.51
N PHE A 72 -8.68 -21.90 -15.23
CA PHE A 72 -8.83 -23.09 -14.37
C PHE A 72 -9.38 -24.28 -15.14
N GLY A 73 -8.86 -25.48 -14.87
CA GLY A 73 -9.40 -26.73 -15.39
C GLY A 73 -10.71 -27.14 -14.71
N PRO A 74 -11.43 -28.16 -15.23
CA PRO A 74 -12.77 -28.53 -14.75
C PRO A 74 -12.82 -28.89 -13.26
N CYS A 75 -11.90 -29.74 -12.78
CA CYS A 75 -11.85 -30.13 -11.37
C CYS A 75 -11.56 -28.93 -10.45
N MET A 76 -10.65 -28.05 -10.87
CA MET A 76 -10.32 -26.84 -10.10
C MET A 76 -11.52 -25.89 -10.01
N LYS A 77 -12.31 -25.76 -11.09
CA LYS A 77 -13.55 -24.96 -11.07
C LYS A 77 -14.55 -25.50 -10.05
N VAL A 78 -14.81 -26.81 -10.03
CA VAL A 78 -15.74 -27.41 -9.06
C VAL A 78 -15.30 -27.12 -7.63
N VAL A 79 -14.03 -27.36 -7.32
CA VAL A 79 -13.47 -27.10 -5.99
C VAL A 79 -13.56 -25.62 -5.64
N LEU A 80 -13.17 -24.71 -6.55
CA LEU A 80 -13.25 -23.27 -6.31
C LEU A 80 -14.69 -22.79 -6.11
N VAL A 81 -15.67 -23.33 -6.84
CA VAL A 81 -17.09 -22.97 -6.64
C VAL A 81 -17.59 -23.41 -5.27
N ILE A 82 -17.22 -24.62 -4.81
CA ILE A 82 -17.58 -25.11 -3.47
C ILE A 82 -16.89 -24.28 -2.37
N LEU A 83 -15.62 -23.91 -2.59
CA LEU A 83 -14.84 -23.15 -1.61
C LEU A 83 -15.11 -21.64 -1.66
N CYS A 84 -15.63 -21.10 -2.76
CA CYS A 84 -15.88 -19.66 -2.99
C CYS A 84 -16.65 -18.95 -1.85
N PRO A 85 -17.66 -19.57 -1.20
CA PRO A 85 -18.33 -18.95 -0.06
C PRO A 85 -17.41 -18.66 1.13
N ILE A 86 -16.36 -19.46 1.34
CA ILE A 86 -15.44 -19.34 2.48
C ILE A 86 -14.65 -18.02 2.45
N PRO A 87 -13.86 -17.69 1.41
CA PRO A 87 -13.13 -16.42 1.36
C PRO A 87 -14.07 -15.22 1.37
N ILE A 88 -15.28 -15.33 0.82
CA ILE A 88 -16.27 -14.25 0.86
C ILE A 88 -16.81 -14.06 2.28
N LEU A 89 -17.06 -15.15 3.02
CA LEU A 89 -17.42 -15.09 4.44
C LEU A 89 -16.28 -14.56 5.31
N VAL A 90 -15.04 -14.98 5.05
CA VAL A 90 -13.86 -14.44 5.75
C VAL A 90 -13.73 -12.95 5.46
N TRP A 91 -13.92 -12.54 4.20
CA TRP A 91 -13.90 -11.13 3.80
C TRP A 91 -14.97 -10.31 4.53
N THR A 92 -16.19 -10.82 4.72
CA THR A 92 -17.20 -10.09 5.49
C THR A 92 -16.84 -9.95 6.96
N VAL A 93 -16.33 -11.01 7.59
CA VAL A 93 -15.88 -10.93 8.99
C VAL A 93 -14.75 -9.91 9.14
N VAL A 94 -13.74 -9.98 8.26
CA VAL A 94 -12.64 -9.01 8.23
C VAL A 94 -13.16 -7.59 7.97
N GLY A 95 -14.12 -7.44 7.05
CA GLY A 95 -14.78 -6.17 6.77
C GLY A 95 -15.48 -5.59 8.01
N VAL A 96 -16.30 -6.37 8.70
CA VAL A 96 -17.02 -5.93 9.91
C VAL A 96 -16.03 -5.56 11.02
N VAL A 97 -15.04 -6.41 11.30
CA VAL A 97 -14.02 -6.12 12.32
C VAL A 97 -13.22 -4.88 11.95
N GLY A 98 -12.79 -4.77 10.69
CA GLY A 98 -12.07 -3.62 10.16
C GLY A 98 -12.87 -2.33 10.28
N THR A 99 -14.16 -2.34 9.95
CA THR A 99 -15.07 -1.21 10.10
C THR A 99 -15.19 -0.78 11.55
N VAL A 100 -15.37 -1.71 12.50
CA VAL A 100 -15.46 -1.37 13.93
C VAL A 100 -14.16 -0.72 14.41
N VAL A 101 -13.01 -1.31 14.07
CA VAL A 101 -11.70 -0.77 14.43
C VAL A 101 -11.50 0.61 13.81
N MET A 102 -11.82 0.79 12.52
CA MET A 102 -11.67 2.05 11.81
C MET A 102 -12.62 3.13 12.34
N ALA A 103 -13.87 2.77 12.64
CA ALA A 103 -14.86 3.68 13.23
C ALA A 103 -14.38 4.21 14.58
N VAL A 104 -13.94 3.33 15.48
CA VAL A 104 -13.41 3.72 16.79
C VAL A 104 -12.14 4.55 16.63
N TYR A 105 -11.19 4.09 15.82
CA TYR A 105 -9.94 4.79 15.60
C TYR A 105 -10.18 6.20 15.06
N TYR A 106 -11.00 6.35 14.02
CA TYR A 106 -11.25 7.63 13.39
C TYR A 106 -12.06 8.57 14.29
N ALA A 107 -13.11 8.07 14.96
CA ALA A 107 -13.93 8.87 15.87
C ALA A 107 -13.15 9.39 17.09
N VAL A 108 -12.13 8.65 17.55
CA VAL A 108 -11.33 9.02 18.71
C VAL A 108 -10.07 9.80 18.31
N ALA A 109 -9.27 9.28 17.39
CA ALA A 109 -7.95 9.84 17.08
C ALA A 109 -8.06 11.17 16.30
N TRP A 110 -9.00 11.26 15.35
CA TRP A 110 -9.06 12.40 14.43
C TRP A 110 -9.43 13.73 15.12
N PRO A 111 -10.48 13.82 15.97
CA PRO A 111 -10.80 15.05 16.68
C PRO A 111 -9.69 15.54 17.62
N VAL A 112 -8.99 14.60 18.27
CA VAL A 112 -7.88 14.92 19.16
C VAL A 112 -6.73 15.48 18.32
N LEU A 113 -6.34 14.81 17.24
CA LEU A 113 -5.28 15.26 16.33
C LEU A 113 -5.55 16.66 15.77
N GLU A 114 -6.76 16.95 15.30
CA GLU A 114 -7.13 18.27 14.78
C GLU A 114 -7.08 19.37 15.85
N THR A 115 -7.45 19.04 17.10
CA THR A 115 -7.33 19.98 18.23
C THR A 115 -5.87 20.37 18.47
N PHE A 116 -4.96 19.41 18.38
CA PHE A 116 -3.52 19.65 18.53
C PHE A 116 -2.91 20.38 17.32
N ARG A 117 -3.34 20.03 16.10
CA ARG A 117 -2.91 20.66 14.85
C ARG A 117 -3.30 22.14 14.79
N ALA A 118 -4.46 22.51 15.33
CA ALA A 118 -4.89 23.90 15.34
C ALA A 118 -3.95 24.83 16.13
N ILE A 119 -3.28 24.33 17.17
CA ILE A 119 -2.31 25.12 17.97
C ILE A 119 -0.92 25.17 17.34
N SER A 120 -0.56 24.15 16.57
CA SER A 120 0.75 24.03 15.93
C SER A 120 0.93 24.93 14.71
N LEU A 121 -0.12 25.60 14.25
CA LEU A 121 -0.06 26.54 13.11
C LEU A 121 0.79 27.78 13.49
N GLU A 122 2.02 27.86 13.02
CA GLU A 122 3.00 28.90 13.41
C GLU A 122 2.53 30.32 13.05
N ASP A 123 1.88 30.52 11.90
CA ASP A 123 1.55 31.84 11.33
C ASP A 123 0.14 32.39 11.67
N THR A 124 -0.51 31.91 12.75
CA THR A 124 -1.88 32.34 13.09
C THR A 124 -1.98 33.06 14.45
N PRO A 125 -2.80 34.13 14.57
CA PRO A 125 -3.06 34.78 15.85
C PRO A 125 -3.65 33.82 16.89
N THR A 126 -3.26 33.97 18.16
CA THR A 126 -3.69 33.07 19.26
C THR A 126 -5.21 32.95 19.41
N SER A 127 -5.96 34.03 19.16
CA SER A 127 -7.43 34.02 19.19
C SER A 127 -8.02 33.10 18.10
N ILE A 128 -7.45 33.13 16.89
CA ILE A 128 -7.87 32.28 15.78
C ILE A 128 -7.49 30.82 16.06
N LYS A 129 -6.31 30.56 16.67
CA LYS A 129 -5.91 29.21 17.10
C LYS A 129 -6.92 28.61 18.08
N LEU A 130 -7.39 29.39 19.06
CA LEU A 130 -8.37 28.93 20.05
C LEU A 130 -9.72 28.60 19.41
N VAL A 131 -10.20 29.44 18.49
CA VAL A 131 -11.45 29.15 17.74
C VAL A 131 -11.29 27.89 16.90
N ARG A 132 -10.17 27.74 16.18
CA ARG A 132 -9.86 26.54 15.40
C ARG A 132 -9.74 25.29 16.27
N CYS A 133 -9.18 25.40 17.47
CA CYS A 133 -9.14 24.28 18.42
C CYS A 133 -10.52 23.78 18.82
N VAL A 134 -11.56 24.62 18.78
CA VAL A 134 -12.93 24.21 19.09
C VAL A 134 -13.65 23.71 17.83
N VAL A 135 -13.47 24.41 16.70
CA VAL A 135 -14.22 24.15 15.46
C VAL A 135 -13.61 23.02 14.63
N ASP A 136 -12.29 22.97 14.49
CA ASP A 136 -11.62 21.97 13.66
C ASP A 136 -11.78 20.57 14.26
N GLY A 137 -12.07 19.57 13.43
CA GLY A 137 -12.37 18.21 13.88
C GLY A 137 -13.82 18.02 14.39
N THR A 138 -14.72 18.99 14.16
CA THR A 138 -16.16 18.82 14.42
C THR A 138 -16.92 18.38 13.16
N LEU A 139 -17.50 19.31 12.40
CA LEU A 139 -18.22 19.02 11.16
C LEU A 139 -17.33 18.34 10.10
N THR A 140 -16.05 18.72 10.06
CA THR A 140 -15.06 18.08 9.17
C THR A 140 -14.88 16.60 9.49
N ASN A 141 -15.05 16.20 10.75
CA ASN A 141 -14.99 14.79 11.14
C ASN A 141 -16.19 14.00 10.58
N ILE A 142 -17.39 14.58 10.64
CA ILE A 142 -18.61 13.98 10.05
C ILE A 142 -18.46 13.85 8.53
N VAL A 143 -18.00 14.90 7.85
CA VAL A 143 -17.76 14.86 6.39
C VAL A 143 -16.71 13.81 6.04
N GLY A 144 -15.63 13.71 6.83
CA GLY A 144 -14.62 12.68 6.66
C GLY A 144 -15.16 11.26 6.93
N ALA A 145 -16.08 11.09 7.87
CA ALA A 145 -16.77 9.82 8.09
C ALA A 145 -17.58 9.38 6.86
N CYS A 146 -18.37 10.29 6.27
CA CYS A 146 -19.06 10.04 5.02
C CYS A 146 -18.10 9.74 3.86
N THR A 147 -16.93 10.38 3.86
CA THR A 147 -15.87 10.13 2.88
C THR A 147 -15.28 8.73 3.02
N ILE A 148 -15.06 8.25 4.24
CA ILE A 148 -14.58 6.88 4.51
C ILE A 148 -15.57 5.86 3.98
N VAL A 149 -16.86 6.03 4.29
CA VAL A 149 -17.93 5.15 3.80
C VAL A 149 -18.00 5.19 2.27
N GLY A 150 -17.86 6.38 1.67
CA GLY A 150 -17.80 6.55 0.21
C GLY A 150 -16.60 5.84 -0.43
N ASP A 151 -15.40 5.96 0.15
CA ASP A 151 -14.19 5.28 -0.33
C ASP A 151 -14.32 3.74 -0.16
N PHE A 152 -14.96 3.27 0.90
CA PHE A 152 -15.26 1.85 1.11
C PHE A 152 -16.31 1.31 0.11
N ALA A 153 -17.33 2.11 -0.19
CA ALA A 153 -18.29 1.81 -1.25
C ALA A 153 -17.58 1.71 -2.60
N ASP A 154 -16.75 2.70 -2.95
CA ASP A 154 -15.98 2.72 -4.19
C ASP A 154 -15.09 1.48 -4.32
N PHE A 155 -14.40 1.09 -3.24
CA PHE A 155 -13.61 -0.12 -3.21
C PHE A 155 -14.47 -1.38 -3.44
N SER A 156 -15.60 -1.49 -2.76
CA SER A 156 -16.48 -2.66 -2.82
C SER A 156 -17.21 -2.79 -4.17
N PHE A 157 -17.56 -1.68 -4.81
CA PHE A 157 -18.27 -1.64 -6.10
C PHE A 157 -17.35 -1.68 -7.31
N HIS A 158 -16.14 -1.12 -7.23
CA HIS A 158 -15.26 -0.98 -8.39
C HIS A 158 -14.01 -1.83 -8.28
N SER A 159 -13.32 -1.79 -7.14
CA SER A 159 -12.07 -2.53 -6.98
C SER A 159 -12.31 -4.04 -6.96
N TYR A 160 -13.35 -4.50 -6.26
CA TYR A 160 -13.73 -5.92 -6.23
C TYR A 160 -14.02 -6.47 -7.63
N PHE A 161 -14.93 -5.82 -8.36
CA PHE A 161 -15.31 -6.24 -9.70
C PHE A 161 -14.13 -6.14 -10.68
N SER A 162 -13.28 -5.11 -10.56
CA SER A 162 -12.04 -5.00 -11.35
C SER A 162 -11.07 -6.18 -11.14
N VAL A 163 -10.99 -6.74 -9.93
CA VAL A 163 -10.20 -7.94 -9.65
C VAL A 163 -10.82 -9.16 -10.32
N MET A 164 -12.12 -9.34 -10.17
CA MET A 164 -12.87 -10.46 -10.72
C MET A 164 -12.91 -10.43 -12.27
N ASP A 165 -13.01 -9.25 -12.87
CA ASP A 165 -12.84 -9.02 -14.31
C ASP A 165 -11.43 -9.43 -14.75
N GLY A 166 -10.40 -9.10 -13.96
CA GLY A 166 -9.03 -9.53 -14.24
C GLY A 166 -8.90 -11.05 -14.31
N LEU A 167 -9.60 -11.78 -13.43
CA LEU A 167 -9.65 -13.23 -13.47
C LEU A 167 -10.42 -13.76 -14.71
N LEU A 168 -11.52 -13.11 -15.07
CA LEU A 168 -12.34 -13.47 -16.23
C LEU A 168 -11.58 -13.34 -17.55
N HIS A 169 -10.84 -12.25 -17.73
CA HIS A 169 -10.09 -11.94 -18.95
C HIS A 169 -8.67 -12.57 -18.97
N SER A 170 -8.27 -13.25 -17.90
CA SER A 170 -6.97 -13.92 -17.84
C SER A 170 -6.95 -15.12 -18.80
N ASN A 171 -6.25 -14.97 -19.91
CA ASN A 171 -5.89 -16.07 -20.80
C ASN A 171 -4.53 -16.63 -20.34
N GLY A 172 -4.52 -17.79 -19.70
CA GLY A 172 -3.30 -18.58 -19.50
C GLY A 172 -3.06 -19.49 -20.70
N GLU A 173 -1.80 -19.82 -20.98
CA GLU A 173 -1.44 -20.82 -22.01
C GLU A 173 -1.99 -22.20 -21.64
N ASP A 174 -1.86 -22.59 -20.37
CA ASP A 174 -2.41 -23.85 -19.84
C ASP A 174 -3.38 -23.60 -18.65
N PRO A 175 -4.53 -24.31 -18.61
CA PRO A 175 -5.43 -24.24 -17.47
C PRO A 175 -4.77 -24.85 -16.23
N ILE A 176 -4.90 -24.16 -15.09
CA ILE A 176 -4.42 -24.67 -13.80
C ILE A 176 -5.35 -25.83 -13.37
N GLU A 177 -4.80 -27.04 -13.36
CA GLU A 177 -5.48 -28.25 -12.91
C GLU A 177 -5.07 -28.66 -11.49
N LEU A 178 -5.98 -29.36 -10.81
CA LEU A 178 -5.77 -29.85 -9.45
C LEU A 178 -5.09 -31.22 -9.49
N LYS A 179 -3.93 -31.35 -8.86
CA LYS A 179 -3.20 -32.62 -8.74
C LYS A 179 -3.80 -33.47 -7.62
N VAL A 180 -4.91 -34.16 -7.93
CA VAL A 180 -5.71 -34.93 -6.95
C VAL A 180 -4.87 -35.95 -6.17
N LEU A 181 -3.89 -36.58 -6.82
CA LEU A 181 -3.01 -37.58 -6.21
C LEU A 181 -2.19 -37.02 -5.02
N GLN A 182 -1.93 -35.72 -4.98
CA GLN A 182 -1.12 -35.09 -3.93
C GLN A 182 -1.95 -34.71 -2.69
N ILE A 183 -3.29 -34.68 -2.80
CA ILE A 183 -4.18 -34.21 -1.72
C ILE A 183 -4.00 -35.01 -0.42
N PRO A 184 -3.93 -36.35 -0.41
CA PRO A 184 -3.77 -37.11 0.83
C PRO A 184 -2.47 -36.75 1.57
N GLY A 185 -1.38 -36.56 0.83
CA GLY A 185 -0.09 -36.11 1.40
C GLY A 185 -0.17 -34.70 1.98
N CYS A 186 -0.92 -33.79 1.32
CA CYS A 186 -1.15 -32.44 1.81
C CYS A 186 -1.95 -32.43 3.11
N VAL A 187 -3.01 -33.24 3.20
CA VAL A 187 -3.84 -33.38 4.42
C VAL A 187 -3.00 -33.89 5.59
N LEU A 188 -2.18 -34.92 5.36
CA LEU A 188 -1.28 -35.44 6.39
C LEU A 188 -0.31 -34.35 6.89
N CYS A 189 0.30 -33.59 5.97
CA CYS A 189 1.21 -32.50 6.33
C CYS A 189 0.48 -31.38 7.09
N ALA A 190 -0.77 -31.05 6.74
CA ALA A 190 -1.57 -30.06 7.46
C ALA A 190 -1.80 -30.48 8.92
N ILE A 191 -2.21 -31.73 9.15
CA ILE A 191 -2.51 -32.25 10.50
C ILE A 191 -1.24 -32.24 11.34
N LEU A 192 -0.14 -32.77 10.82
CA LEU A 192 1.14 -32.79 11.55
C LEU A 192 1.70 -31.39 11.78
N GLY A 193 1.58 -30.50 10.78
CA GLY A 193 1.93 -29.08 10.91
C GLY A 193 1.17 -28.40 12.03
N LEU A 194 -0.15 -28.57 12.08
CA LEU A 194 -0.98 -28.03 13.16
C LEU A 194 -0.62 -28.60 14.53
N LEU A 195 -0.36 -29.91 14.63
CA LEU A 195 0.01 -30.55 15.89
C LEU A 195 1.32 -29.99 16.46
N VAL A 196 2.29 -29.69 15.60
CA VAL A 196 3.59 -29.13 16.02
C VAL A 196 3.45 -27.63 16.29
N ASP A 197 2.95 -26.87 15.33
CA ASP A 197 2.98 -25.41 15.38
C ASP A 197 2.08 -24.83 16.47
N VAL A 198 0.90 -25.43 16.73
CA VAL A 198 0.00 -25.00 17.83
C VAL A 198 0.65 -25.16 19.21
N ILE A 199 1.69 -25.97 19.35
CA ILE A 199 2.43 -26.13 20.60
C ILE A 199 3.64 -25.20 20.60
N PHE A 200 4.54 -25.31 19.62
CA PHE A 200 5.84 -24.64 19.67
C PHE A 200 5.77 -23.13 19.41
N ILE A 201 4.94 -22.67 18.48
CA ILE A 201 4.84 -21.23 18.15
C ILE A 201 4.30 -20.43 19.34
N PRO A 202 3.21 -20.85 20.03
CA PRO A 202 2.77 -20.20 21.26
C PRO A 202 3.84 -20.18 22.36
N LEU A 203 4.59 -21.28 22.54
CA LEU A 203 5.67 -21.33 23.54
C LEU A 203 6.78 -20.31 23.24
N ILE A 204 7.23 -20.21 21.98
CA ILE A 204 8.21 -19.20 21.55
C ILE A 204 7.65 -17.78 21.76
N THR A 205 6.38 -17.58 21.40
CA THR A 205 5.69 -16.29 21.56
C THR A 205 5.66 -15.86 23.04
N LEU A 206 5.27 -16.76 23.94
CA LEU A 206 5.25 -16.51 25.39
C LEU A 206 6.65 -16.22 25.94
N TYR A 207 7.66 -17.00 25.51
CA TYR A 207 9.05 -16.78 25.92
C TYR A 207 9.58 -15.41 25.50
N LYS A 208 9.23 -14.93 24.30
CA LYS A 208 9.69 -13.64 23.75
C LYS A 208 8.84 -12.44 24.18
N THR A 209 7.67 -12.67 24.76
CA THR A 209 6.75 -11.63 25.27
C THR A 209 7.43 -10.65 26.24
N PRO A 210 8.15 -11.09 27.30
CA PRO A 210 8.81 -10.15 28.21
C PRO A 210 9.91 -9.33 27.51
N ILE A 211 10.60 -9.93 26.53
CA ILE A 211 11.64 -9.23 25.75
C ILE A 211 11.01 -8.13 24.89
N LEU A 212 9.90 -8.43 24.19
CA LEU A 212 9.13 -7.47 23.41
C LEU A 212 8.65 -6.29 24.26
N LEU A 213 8.14 -6.57 25.47
CA LEU A 213 7.66 -5.55 26.40
C LEU A 213 8.79 -4.58 26.79
N ILE A 214 9.90 -5.12 27.29
CA ILE A 214 11.02 -4.31 27.81
C ILE A 214 11.73 -3.56 26.68
N LYS A 215 12.05 -4.22 25.56
CA LYS A 215 12.71 -3.57 24.42
C LYS A 215 11.82 -2.51 23.79
N GLY A 216 10.52 -2.79 23.65
CA GLY A 216 9.58 -1.83 23.09
C GLY A 216 9.45 -0.57 23.94
N TRP A 217 9.36 -0.70 25.27
CA TRP A 217 9.43 0.45 26.17
C TRP A 217 10.75 1.21 26.07
N HIS A 218 11.88 0.49 26.09
CA HIS A 218 13.19 1.12 25.98
C HIS A 218 13.31 1.95 24.69
N ARG A 219 12.87 1.39 23.57
CA ARG A 219 12.90 2.07 22.27
C ARG A 219 11.94 3.25 22.21
N LEU A 220 10.71 3.10 22.68
CA LEU A 220 9.75 4.23 22.71
C LEU A 220 10.25 5.37 23.60
N LEU A 221 10.93 5.07 24.70
CA LEU A 221 11.58 6.07 25.55
C LEU A 221 12.77 6.73 24.85
N GLN A 222 13.59 5.97 24.13
CA GLN A 222 14.69 6.51 23.33
C GLN A 222 14.18 7.40 22.19
N ASP A 223 13.15 6.97 21.47
CA ASP A 223 12.55 7.73 20.37
C ASP A 223 11.89 9.03 20.90
N LEU A 224 11.33 9.01 22.12
CA LEU A 224 10.82 10.19 22.81
C LEU A 224 11.93 11.18 23.18
N ILE A 225 13.06 10.70 23.72
CA ILE A 225 14.21 11.53 24.11
C ILE A 225 14.94 12.07 22.87
N GLY A 226 15.08 11.25 21.83
CA GLY A 226 15.77 11.55 20.59
C GLY A 226 14.96 12.33 19.55
N ARG A 227 13.65 12.54 19.78
CA ARG A 227 12.70 13.11 18.79
C ARG A 227 12.77 12.40 17.43
N GLU A 228 12.69 11.07 17.45
CA GLU A 228 12.73 10.25 16.23
C GLU A 228 11.34 9.70 15.84
N GLY A 229 11.10 9.37 14.57
CA GLY A 229 9.86 8.71 14.13
C GLY A 229 8.60 9.59 14.23
N PRO A 230 7.45 9.09 14.73
CA PRO A 230 6.21 9.88 14.87
C PRO A 230 6.34 11.07 15.85
N PHE A 231 7.51 11.22 16.48
CA PHE A 231 7.85 12.24 17.48
C PHE A 231 8.65 13.42 16.89
N LEU A 232 8.70 13.53 15.55
CA LEU A 232 9.34 14.62 14.80
C LEU A 232 8.62 15.98 14.99
N GLU A 233 7.30 15.98 15.10
CA GLU A 233 6.51 17.18 15.36
C GLU A 233 6.29 17.37 16.87
N THR A 234 6.55 18.58 17.37
CA THR A 234 6.35 18.95 18.80
C THR A 234 4.94 18.69 19.31
N VAL A 235 3.98 18.67 18.38
CA VAL A 235 2.57 18.35 18.56
C VAL A 235 2.33 16.92 19.07
N CYS A 236 3.22 15.99 18.73
CA CYS A 236 3.06 14.55 18.97
C CYS A 236 3.72 14.06 20.27
N VAL A 237 4.51 14.89 20.96
CA VAL A 237 5.22 14.50 22.20
C VAL A 237 4.27 13.94 23.28
N PRO A 238 3.07 14.49 23.50
CA PRO A 238 2.16 13.92 24.49
C PRO A 238 1.48 12.61 24.05
N PHE A 239 1.24 12.44 22.74
CA PHE A 239 0.76 11.18 22.17
C PHE A 239 1.82 10.08 22.28
N ALA A 240 3.11 10.45 22.27
CA ALA A 240 4.21 9.54 22.54
C ALA A 240 4.14 8.97 23.97
N GLY A 241 3.86 9.81 24.96
CA GLY A 241 3.64 9.37 26.35
C GLY A 241 2.47 8.39 26.47
N LEU A 242 1.38 8.64 25.73
CA LEU A 242 0.25 7.72 25.66
C LEU A 242 0.62 6.39 24.99
N LEU A 243 1.43 6.42 23.93
CA LEU A 243 1.89 5.21 23.25
C LEU A 243 2.77 4.32 24.15
N VAL A 244 3.64 4.93 24.96
CA VAL A 244 4.44 4.22 25.99
C VAL A 244 3.51 3.53 27.00
N LEU A 245 2.45 4.21 27.44
CA LEU A 245 1.47 3.66 28.38
C LEU A 245 0.65 2.52 27.77
N LEU A 246 0.27 2.62 26.49
CA LEU A 246 -0.55 1.64 25.78
C LEU A 246 0.26 0.46 25.23
N TRP A 247 1.59 0.52 25.25
CA TRP A 247 2.47 -0.54 24.75
C TRP A 247 2.14 -1.95 25.29
N PRO A 248 1.83 -2.16 26.59
CA PRO A 248 1.43 -3.47 27.08
C PRO A 248 0.21 -4.07 26.37
N ILE A 249 -0.75 -3.24 25.96
CA ILE A 249 -1.92 -3.69 25.20
C ILE A 249 -1.48 -4.18 23.82
N ALA A 250 -0.57 -3.45 23.16
CA ALA A 250 0.01 -3.89 21.88
C ALA A 250 0.75 -5.23 22.02
N VAL A 251 1.45 -5.45 23.15
CA VAL A 251 2.09 -6.73 23.45
C VAL A 251 1.07 -7.86 23.59
N VAL A 252 -0.05 -7.65 24.30
CA VAL A 252 -1.12 -8.65 24.40
C VAL A 252 -1.70 -8.99 23.03
N LEU A 253 -1.94 -7.98 22.19
CA LEU A 253 -2.42 -8.20 20.82
C LEU A 253 -1.40 -8.97 19.97
N ALA A 254 -0.10 -8.71 20.15
CA ALA A 254 0.96 -9.45 19.47
C ALA A 254 1.01 -10.93 19.90
N VAL A 255 0.76 -11.22 21.19
CA VAL A 255 0.67 -12.60 21.68
C VAL A 255 -0.50 -13.35 21.05
N ILE A 256 -1.68 -12.72 21.03
CA ILE A 256 -2.88 -13.28 20.38
C ILE A 256 -2.60 -13.53 18.90
N ALA A 257 -1.99 -12.56 18.21
CA ALA A 257 -1.62 -12.71 16.81
C ALA A 257 -0.60 -13.85 16.58
N GLY A 258 0.40 -14.00 17.45
CA GLY A 258 1.35 -15.11 17.43
C GLY A 258 0.65 -16.46 17.57
N PHE A 259 -0.32 -16.57 18.48
CA PHE A 259 -1.08 -17.80 18.69
C PHE A 259 -1.95 -18.13 17.48
N VAL A 260 -2.65 -17.14 16.91
CA VAL A 260 -3.46 -17.36 15.71
C VAL A 260 -2.58 -17.72 14.51
N SER A 261 -1.38 -17.15 14.43
CA SER A 261 -0.45 -17.42 13.32
C SER A 261 0.02 -18.88 13.26
N SER A 262 0.01 -19.61 14.38
CA SER A 262 0.42 -21.01 14.42
C SER A 262 -0.47 -21.91 13.55
N LEU A 263 -1.75 -21.57 13.42
CA LEU A 263 -2.68 -22.26 12.52
C LEU A 263 -2.28 -22.04 11.05
N GLY A 264 -1.88 -20.81 10.72
CA GLY A 264 -1.43 -20.44 9.38
C GLY A 264 -0.15 -21.15 8.99
N PHE A 265 0.87 -21.13 9.86
CA PHE A 265 2.13 -21.84 9.63
C PHE A 265 1.92 -23.36 9.52
N GLY A 266 1.11 -23.96 10.42
CA GLY A 266 0.86 -25.39 10.41
C GLY A 266 0.17 -25.87 9.13
N CYS A 267 -0.88 -25.14 8.69
CA CYS A 267 -1.56 -25.43 7.43
C CYS A 267 -0.68 -25.17 6.19
N TYR A 268 0.31 -24.27 6.28
CA TYR A 268 1.21 -23.97 5.16
C TYR A 268 2.07 -25.18 4.75
N ALA A 269 2.29 -26.14 5.64
CA ALA A 269 2.94 -27.42 5.31
C ALA A 269 2.23 -28.17 4.17
N ALA A 270 0.89 -28.07 4.10
CA ALA A 270 0.10 -28.65 3.02
C ALA A 270 0.38 -27.95 1.68
N LEU A 271 0.52 -26.63 1.69
CA LEU A 271 0.87 -25.85 0.50
C LEU A 271 2.26 -26.25 -0.02
N VAL A 272 3.23 -26.41 0.87
CA VAL A 272 4.59 -26.84 0.49
C VAL A 272 4.56 -28.26 -0.09
N ALA A 273 3.82 -29.18 0.54
CA ALA A 273 3.66 -30.54 0.01
C ALA A 273 3.06 -30.56 -1.40
N TYR A 274 2.10 -29.66 -1.67
CA TYR A 274 1.46 -29.51 -2.97
C TYR A 274 2.39 -28.87 -4.01
N GLN A 275 3.11 -27.82 -3.64
CA GLN A 275 4.02 -27.10 -4.55
C GLN A 275 5.22 -27.94 -4.96
N GLU A 276 5.83 -28.66 -4.02
CA GLU A 276 7.02 -29.49 -4.24
C GLU A 276 6.65 -30.91 -4.72
N GLU A 277 5.36 -31.17 -4.94
CA GLU A 277 4.83 -32.48 -5.35
C GLU A 277 5.26 -33.65 -4.43
N SER A 278 5.55 -33.34 -3.16
CA SER A 278 6.22 -34.24 -2.25
C SER A 278 5.78 -34.04 -0.82
N ALA A 279 5.07 -35.04 -0.27
CA ALA A 279 4.71 -35.07 1.14
C ALA A 279 5.94 -35.02 2.05
N LYS A 280 7.07 -35.61 1.64
CA LYS A 280 8.34 -35.54 2.38
C LYS A 280 8.80 -34.10 2.55
N LYS A 281 8.73 -33.27 1.49
CA LYS A 281 9.10 -31.85 1.57
C LYS A 281 8.15 -31.06 2.48
N GLY A 282 6.86 -31.35 2.43
CA GLY A 282 5.88 -30.81 3.40
C GLY A 282 6.21 -31.16 4.85
N LEU A 283 6.59 -32.41 5.13
CA LEU A 283 7.00 -32.84 6.47
C LEU A 283 8.31 -32.17 6.92
N LEU A 284 9.26 -31.96 6.00
CA LEU A 284 10.47 -31.18 6.31
C LEU A 284 10.11 -29.73 6.64
N PHE A 285 9.11 -29.15 5.97
CA PHE A 285 8.61 -27.82 6.34
C PHE A 285 7.99 -27.79 7.73
N VAL A 286 7.26 -28.82 8.18
CA VAL A 286 6.73 -28.89 9.56
C VAL A 286 7.84 -28.78 10.61
N VAL A 287 9.03 -29.32 10.32
CA VAL A 287 10.19 -29.17 11.21
C VAL A 287 10.80 -27.77 11.08
N ALA A 288 10.86 -27.23 9.85
CA ALA A 288 11.44 -25.92 9.58
C ALA A 288 10.56 -24.73 10.02
N SER A 289 9.23 -24.89 10.12
CA SER A 289 8.27 -23.82 10.44
C SER A 289 8.60 -23.13 11.75
N VAL A 290 8.97 -23.91 12.77
CA VAL A 290 9.38 -23.42 14.09
C VAL A 290 10.63 -22.53 13.98
N SER A 291 11.62 -22.94 13.18
CA SER A 291 12.83 -22.15 12.94
C SER A 291 12.54 -20.85 12.19
N LEU A 292 11.61 -20.88 11.23
CA LEU A 292 11.20 -19.70 10.47
C LEU A 292 10.46 -18.68 11.34
N PHE A 293 9.56 -19.16 12.20
CA PHE A 293 8.85 -18.29 13.14
C PHE A 293 9.80 -17.68 14.19
N ASP A 294 10.74 -18.48 14.70
CA ASP A 294 11.74 -18.01 15.66
C ASP A 294 12.68 -16.97 15.05
N GLU A 295 13.18 -17.20 13.83
CA GLU A 295 14.00 -16.24 13.06
C GLU A 295 13.22 -14.95 12.79
N TYR A 296 11.99 -15.04 12.28
CA TYR A 296 11.13 -13.88 12.03
C TYR A 296 10.90 -13.03 13.29
N THR A 297 10.65 -13.70 14.42
CA THR A 297 10.45 -13.00 15.70
C THR A 297 11.77 -12.48 16.30
N ASN A 298 12.92 -13.09 16.00
CA ASN A 298 14.23 -12.53 16.33
C ASN A 298 14.47 -11.22 15.57
N ASP A 299 14.18 -11.19 14.27
CA ASP A 299 14.34 -10.00 13.44
C ASP A 299 13.40 -8.87 13.90
N LEU A 300 12.14 -9.20 14.19
CA LEU A 300 11.15 -8.24 14.72
C LEU A 300 11.62 -7.61 16.04
N LEU A 301 12.34 -8.37 16.86
CA LEU A 301 12.85 -7.94 18.16
C LEU A 301 14.29 -7.44 18.12
N TYR A 302 14.92 -7.40 16.94
CA TYR A 302 16.35 -7.08 16.78
C TYR A 302 17.22 -7.92 17.74
N LEU A 303 16.97 -9.24 17.77
CA LEU A 303 17.80 -10.22 18.46
C LEU A 303 18.87 -10.77 17.50
N ARG A 304 19.64 -11.76 17.95
CA ARG A 304 20.66 -12.39 17.12
C ARG A 304 20.02 -12.98 15.85
N GLU A 305 20.65 -12.74 14.71
CA GLU A 305 20.24 -13.30 13.42
C GLU A 305 20.23 -14.84 13.44
N GLY A 306 19.18 -15.42 12.84
CA GLY A 306 18.98 -16.87 12.75
C GLY A 306 18.15 -17.47 13.90
N SER A 307 18.05 -18.79 13.90
CA SER A 307 17.28 -19.58 14.88
C SER A 307 18.12 -20.73 15.44
N CYS A 308 17.82 -21.15 16.68
CA CYS A 308 18.40 -22.35 17.28
C CYS A 308 17.67 -23.66 16.92
N PHE A 309 16.54 -23.58 16.21
CA PHE A 309 15.75 -24.74 15.79
C PHE A 309 16.26 -25.36 14.49
N PRO A 310 16.01 -26.66 14.25
CA PRO A 310 16.44 -27.33 13.03
C PRO A 310 15.77 -26.73 11.78
N ARG A 311 16.57 -26.46 10.75
CA ARG A 311 16.11 -25.90 9.47
C ARG A 311 16.43 -26.84 8.30
N PRO A 312 15.69 -27.95 8.14
CA PRO A 312 15.92 -28.85 7.01
C PRO A 312 15.56 -28.19 5.67
N THR A 313 16.29 -28.55 4.62
CA THR A 313 16.02 -28.04 3.26
C THR A 313 14.79 -28.72 2.66
N TYR A 314 13.69 -27.96 2.56
CA TYR A 314 12.41 -28.44 2.05
C TYR A 314 12.07 -27.96 0.63
N ARG A 315 12.86 -27.06 0.03
CA ARG A 315 12.74 -26.67 -1.39
C ARG A 315 14.05 -26.92 -2.11
N GLU A 316 14.00 -27.58 -3.25
CA GLU A 316 15.14 -27.70 -4.16
C GLU A 316 15.02 -26.59 -5.23
N GLY A 317 16.00 -25.67 -5.30
CA GLY A 317 16.00 -24.62 -6.34
C GLY A 317 15.75 -23.17 -5.89
N LEU A 318 15.84 -22.84 -4.59
CA LEU A 318 15.93 -21.43 -4.16
C LEU A 318 17.29 -20.77 -4.50
N SER A 319 18.17 -21.52 -5.17
CA SER A 319 19.06 -20.95 -6.19
C SER A 319 18.49 -21.33 -7.56
N SER A 320 18.23 -20.34 -8.42
CA SER A 320 17.75 -20.44 -9.81
C SER A 320 16.29 -20.83 -10.07
N SER A 321 15.42 -19.82 -10.10
CA SER A 321 14.24 -19.80 -10.99
C SER A 321 14.43 -18.71 -12.04
N SER A 322 14.60 -19.18 -13.27
CA SER A 322 14.64 -18.54 -14.58
C SER A 322 13.87 -17.22 -14.75
N LEU A 323 14.62 -16.11 -14.87
CA LEU A 323 14.49 -15.01 -15.84
C LEU A 323 15.78 -14.17 -15.75
N LEU A 324 16.77 -14.40 -16.64
CA LEU A 324 17.94 -13.50 -16.81
C LEU A 324 17.45 -12.08 -17.21
N PRO A 325 18.15 -10.94 -16.96
CA PRO A 325 19.38 -10.65 -16.23
C PRO A 325 19.07 -9.90 -14.91
N VAL A 326 18.02 -10.30 -14.20
CA VAL A 326 17.58 -9.61 -12.96
C VAL A 326 18.55 -9.87 -11.80
N LYS A 327 19.20 -11.04 -11.78
CA LYS A 327 20.09 -11.45 -10.69
C LYS A 327 21.34 -10.58 -10.55
N GLY A 328 21.99 -10.25 -11.68
CA GLY A 328 23.15 -9.35 -11.68
C GLY A 328 22.80 -7.90 -11.38
N LEU A 329 21.53 -7.48 -11.57
CA LEU A 329 21.04 -6.18 -11.17
C LEU A 329 20.64 -6.18 -9.69
N HIS A 330 19.93 -7.21 -9.20
CA HIS A 330 19.53 -7.36 -7.81
C HIS A 330 20.74 -7.52 -6.89
N GLU A 331 21.73 -8.37 -7.22
CA GLU A 331 22.98 -8.48 -6.45
C GLU A 331 23.80 -7.16 -6.46
N ARG A 332 23.77 -6.41 -7.56
CA ARG A 332 24.42 -5.09 -7.70
C ARG A 332 23.63 -3.97 -6.99
N PHE A 333 22.31 -4.11 -6.88
CA PHE A 333 21.42 -3.23 -6.12
C PHE A 333 21.54 -3.51 -4.62
N ASP A 334 21.57 -4.77 -4.20
CA ASP A 334 21.80 -5.20 -2.82
C ASP A 334 23.18 -4.74 -2.34
N THR A 335 24.23 -4.90 -3.15
CA THR A 335 25.56 -4.38 -2.80
C THR A 335 25.68 -2.85 -2.84
N ALA A 336 24.81 -2.15 -3.59
CA ALA A 336 24.77 -0.69 -3.61
C ALA A 336 23.91 -0.11 -2.46
N PHE A 337 22.82 -0.78 -2.07
CA PHE A 337 21.94 -0.37 -0.98
C PHE A 337 22.44 -0.82 0.41
N ASN A 338 23.06 -1.99 0.53
CA ASN A 338 23.69 -2.44 1.78
C ASN A 338 24.93 -1.61 2.17
N LYS A 339 25.38 -0.70 1.31
CA LYS A 339 26.40 0.31 1.66
C LYS A 339 25.80 1.57 2.31
N GLN A 340 24.48 1.73 2.34
CA GLN A 340 23.83 2.81 3.08
C GLN A 340 23.47 2.34 4.49
N PRO A 341 23.78 3.13 5.53
CA PRO A 341 23.49 2.72 6.90
C PRO A 341 21.98 2.54 7.08
N LEU A 342 21.59 1.36 7.58
CA LEU A 342 20.20 1.05 7.95
C LEU A 342 19.66 1.98 9.05
N LEU A 343 20.55 2.68 9.75
CA LEU A 343 20.23 3.71 10.73
C LEU A 343 20.45 5.09 10.13
N ARG A 344 19.35 5.74 9.73
CA ARG A 344 19.32 7.18 9.47
C ARG A 344 19.59 7.94 10.74
N THR A 345 20.42 8.98 10.67
CA THR A 345 20.55 9.95 11.75
C THR A 345 19.29 10.81 11.88
N ALA A 346 19.01 11.34 13.08
CA ALA A 346 17.85 12.21 13.34
C ALA A 346 17.75 13.40 12.36
N SER A 347 18.89 13.93 11.89
CA SER A 347 18.95 15.00 10.88
C SER A 347 18.50 14.55 9.48
N GLU A 348 18.65 13.27 9.13
CA GLU A 348 18.23 12.71 7.83
C GLU A 348 16.74 12.36 7.84
N LYS A 349 16.20 11.89 8.97
CA LYS A 349 14.76 11.69 9.17
C LYS A 349 13.97 13.00 9.04
N LYS A 350 14.54 14.12 9.50
CA LYS A 350 13.97 15.48 9.32
C LYS A 350 13.87 15.92 7.85
N LYS A 351 14.61 15.29 6.94
CA LYS A 351 14.56 15.54 5.48
C LYS A 351 13.59 14.61 4.74
N ALA A 352 12.94 13.66 5.42
CA ALA A 352 11.98 12.76 4.79
C ALA A 352 10.77 13.54 4.24
N LEU A 353 10.40 13.21 3.00
CA LEU A 353 9.23 13.78 2.35
C LEU A 353 7.96 13.22 2.98
N ASN A 354 6.92 14.06 3.04
CA ASN A 354 5.62 13.63 3.50
C ASN A 354 4.95 12.74 2.43
N ALA A 355 4.41 11.59 2.85
CA ALA A 355 3.63 10.69 1.99
C ALA A 355 2.51 11.42 1.23
N ILE A 356 1.83 12.36 1.89
CA ILE A 356 0.73 13.15 1.29
C ILE A 356 1.26 14.00 0.13
N LEU A 357 2.43 14.62 0.29
CA LEU A 357 3.05 15.44 -0.75
C LEU A 357 3.37 14.63 -2.01
N ILE A 358 3.85 13.39 -1.84
CA ILE A 358 4.16 12.48 -2.95
C ILE A 358 2.87 12.11 -3.70
N TRP A 359 1.83 11.68 -2.99
CA TRP A 359 0.56 11.31 -3.61
C TRP A 359 -0.12 12.51 -4.29
N ASP A 360 -0.17 13.67 -3.64
CA ASP A 360 -0.75 14.88 -4.23
C ASP A 360 0.02 15.34 -5.47
N SER A 361 1.37 15.27 -5.45
CA SER A 361 2.18 15.58 -6.63
C SER A 361 1.94 14.59 -7.77
N PHE A 362 1.74 13.30 -7.46
CA PHE A 362 1.43 12.28 -8.46
C PHE A 362 0.06 12.52 -9.12
N PHE A 363 -0.99 12.75 -8.32
CA PHE A 363 -2.33 13.01 -8.85
C PHE A 363 -2.41 14.33 -9.63
N LYS A 364 -1.71 15.38 -9.17
CA LYS A 364 -1.55 16.63 -9.95
C LYS A 364 -0.80 16.39 -11.27
N GLY A 365 0.20 15.50 -11.27
CA GLY A 365 0.87 15.05 -12.49
C GLY A 365 -0.10 14.38 -13.47
N CYS A 366 -0.97 13.50 -12.98
CA CYS A 366 -2.02 12.86 -13.79
C CYS A 366 -3.01 13.88 -14.36
N GLU A 367 -3.38 14.90 -13.59
CA GLU A 367 -4.22 15.99 -14.07
C GLU A 367 -3.55 16.76 -15.22
N HIS A 368 -2.30 17.21 -15.02
CA HIS A 368 -1.57 17.98 -16.02
C HIS A 368 -1.33 17.19 -17.30
N VAL A 369 -0.88 15.93 -17.18
CA VAL A 369 -0.68 15.03 -18.32
C VAL A 369 -2.01 14.72 -19.00
N GLY A 370 -3.09 14.49 -18.26
CA GLY A 370 -4.40 14.23 -18.83
C GLY A 370 -4.92 15.41 -19.67
N LYS A 371 -4.71 16.64 -19.18
CA LYS A 371 -4.98 17.89 -19.89
C LYS A 371 -4.17 18.00 -21.20
N ASP A 372 -2.87 17.74 -21.13
CA ASP A 372 -1.98 17.74 -22.29
C ASP A 372 -2.35 16.66 -23.33
N LEU A 373 -2.64 15.44 -22.89
CA LEU A 373 -3.08 14.34 -23.77
C LEU A 373 -4.41 14.65 -24.46
N LEU A 374 -5.32 15.37 -23.79
CA LEU A 374 -6.57 15.82 -24.37
C LEU A 374 -6.34 16.86 -25.46
N ARG A 375 -5.45 17.84 -25.22
CA ARG A 375 -5.06 18.85 -26.22
C ARG A 375 -4.40 18.22 -27.45
N LYS A 376 -3.59 17.17 -27.24
CA LYS A 376 -2.92 16.41 -28.29
C LYS A 376 -3.83 15.43 -29.03
N GLY A 377 -5.11 15.34 -28.66
CA GLY A 377 -6.06 14.41 -29.26
C GLY A 377 -5.80 12.93 -28.94
N ALA A 378 -4.91 12.63 -27.99
CA ALA A 378 -4.57 11.27 -27.59
C ALA A 378 -5.72 10.61 -26.80
N ILE A 379 -6.44 11.42 -26.03
CA ILE A 379 -7.66 11.02 -25.31
C ILE A 379 -8.81 11.95 -25.72
N SER A 380 -10.03 11.45 -25.62
CA SER A 380 -11.26 12.17 -25.98
C SER A 380 -12.22 12.28 -24.80
N THR A 381 -13.25 13.14 -24.90
CA THR A 381 -14.36 13.18 -23.93
C THR A 381 -15.09 11.85 -23.84
N ALA A 382 -15.19 11.11 -24.95
CA ALA A 382 -15.75 9.78 -24.96
C ALA A 382 -14.95 8.82 -24.07
N ASP A 383 -13.62 8.97 -24.00
CA ASP A 383 -12.77 8.15 -23.12
C ASP A 383 -13.00 8.46 -21.64
N LEU A 384 -13.17 9.74 -21.31
CA LEU A 384 -13.48 10.17 -19.94
C LEU A 384 -14.84 9.61 -19.48
N ASN A 385 -15.85 9.68 -20.34
CA ASN A 385 -17.19 9.14 -20.07
C ASN A 385 -17.18 7.60 -20.05
N ALA A 386 -16.44 6.95 -20.94
CA ALA A 386 -16.30 5.50 -20.98
C ALA A 386 -15.62 4.96 -19.71
N TRP A 387 -14.65 5.69 -19.15
CA TRP A 387 -14.06 5.35 -17.86
C TRP A 387 -15.09 5.41 -16.73
N GLN A 388 -15.95 6.44 -16.69
CA GLN A 388 -17.02 6.53 -15.68
C GLN A 388 -18.00 5.35 -15.76
N GLN A 389 -18.20 4.79 -16.95
CA GLN A 389 -19.01 3.60 -17.21
C GLN A 389 -18.23 2.27 -17.05
N MET A 390 -16.99 2.31 -16.53
CA MET A 390 -16.10 1.15 -16.36
C MET A 390 -15.72 0.41 -17.67
N LYS A 391 -15.86 1.07 -18.83
CA LYS A 391 -15.54 0.48 -20.13
C LYS A 391 -14.09 0.70 -20.55
N ASN A 392 -13.43 1.71 -20.00
CA ASN A 392 -12.07 2.09 -20.37
C ASN A 392 -11.18 2.26 -19.12
N LYS A 393 -9.91 1.86 -19.21
CA LYS A 393 -8.90 1.94 -18.14
C LYS A 393 -7.82 3.01 -18.41
N ILE A 394 -7.88 3.73 -19.53
CA ILE A 394 -6.89 4.75 -19.89
C ILE A 394 -6.74 5.80 -18.79
N VAL A 395 -7.83 6.25 -18.17
CA VAL A 395 -7.78 7.32 -17.16
C VAL A 395 -7.06 6.90 -15.88
N ASN A 396 -7.39 5.73 -15.32
CA ASN A 396 -6.89 5.30 -14.02
C ASN A 396 -5.71 4.32 -14.09
N VAL A 397 -5.34 3.85 -15.28
CA VAL A 397 -4.16 2.99 -15.51
C VAL A 397 -3.20 3.63 -16.52
N GLY A 398 -3.71 4.05 -17.68
CA GLY A 398 -2.89 4.59 -18.78
C GLY A 398 -2.20 5.92 -18.45
N ILE A 399 -2.96 6.94 -18.05
CA ILE A 399 -2.43 8.26 -17.67
C ILE A 399 -1.42 8.12 -16.51
N PRO A 400 -1.72 7.41 -15.41
CA PRO A 400 -0.74 7.07 -14.39
C PRO A 400 0.56 6.44 -14.89
N ALA A 401 0.46 5.44 -15.78
CA ALA A 401 1.63 4.78 -16.34
C ALA A 401 2.47 5.75 -17.18
N TYR A 402 1.81 6.61 -17.96
CA TYR A 402 2.45 7.68 -18.72
C TYR A 402 3.21 8.66 -17.79
N VAL A 403 2.58 9.12 -16.70
CA VAL A 403 3.21 10.00 -15.69
C VAL A 403 4.45 9.37 -15.08
N PHE A 404 4.43 8.07 -14.78
CA PHE A 404 5.60 7.37 -14.25
C PHE A 404 6.72 7.25 -15.27
N VAL A 405 6.41 6.99 -16.54
CA VAL A 405 7.42 6.97 -17.62
C VAL A 405 8.07 8.34 -17.77
N GLU A 406 7.29 9.42 -17.81
CA GLU A 406 7.85 10.77 -17.84
C GLU A 406 8.74 11.06 -16.63
N CYS A 407 8.32 10.64 -15.45
CA CYS A 407 9.12 10.76 -14.23
C CYS A 407 10.44 10.00 -14.36
N PHE A 408 10.43 8.77 -14.87
CA PHE A 408 11.64 7.97 -15.08
C PHE A 408 12.58 8.62 -16.09
N LEU A 409 12.07 9.01 -17.27
CA LEU A 409 12.85 9.63 -18.33
C LEU A 409 13.45 10.96 -17.87
N ARG A 410 12.67 11.81 -17.21
CA ARG A 410 13.17 13.05 -16.61
C ARG A 410 14.27 12.78 -15.59
N SER A 411 14.09 11.78 -14.72
CA SER A 411 15.09 11.42 -13.71
C SER A 411 16.39 10.94 -14.36
N ILE A 412 16.30 10.11 -15.40
CA ILE A 412 17.45 9.60 -16.16
C ILE A 412 18.20 10.74 -16.85
N LYS A 413 17.49 11.63 -17.56
CA LYS A 413 18.09 12.78 -18.27
C LYS A 413 18.80 13.75 -17.34
N ASN A 414 18.29 13.92 -16.11
CA ASN A 414 18.90 14.78 -15.09
C ASN A 414 19.96 14.05 -14.22
N GLY A 415 20.26 12.78 -14.50
CA GLY A 415 21.23 12.01 -13.70
C GLY A 415 20.80 11.77 -12.25
N SER A 416 19.51 11.88 -11.93
CA SER A 416 18.97 11.75 -10.57
C SER A 416 19.10 10.32 -10.05
N SER A 417 19.58 10.20 -8.81
CA SER A 417 19.66 8.93 -8.09
C SER A 417 18.26 8.38 -7.75
N GLY A 418 17.28 9.25 -7.58
CA GLY A 418 15.89 8.95 -7.21
C GLY A 418 14.87 9.19 -8.32
N PHE A 419 13.68 9.64 -7.95
CA PHE A 419 12.59 10.01 -8.85
C PHE A 419 12.37 11.52 -8.77
N LEU A 420 12.68 12.22 -9.87
CA LEU A 420 12.40 13.64 -10.02
C LEU A 420 10.93 13.83 -10.42
N MET A 421 10.10 14.29 -9.50
CA MET A 421 8.66 14.50 -9.66
C MET A 421 8.33 15.78 -10.45
N SER A 422 7.07 15.96 -10.85
CA SER A 422 6.62 17.07 -11.72
C SER A 422 6.77 18.45 -11.09
N ASN A 423 6.79 18.52 -9.77
CA ASN A 423 7.02 19.72 -8.97
C ASN A 423 8.51 19.97 -8.66
N ASN A 424 9.43 19.32 -9.38
CA ASN A 424 10.88 19.36 -9.15
C ASN A 424 11.32 18.83 -7.77
N VAL A 425 10.46 18.10 -7.06
CA VAL A 425 10.84 17.41 -5.83
C VAL A 425 11.52 16.08 -6.20
N GLU A 426 12.72 15.85 -5.68
CA GLU A 426 13.45 14.60 -5.88
C GLU A 426 13.18 13.63 -4.73
N LEU A 427 12.62 12.47 -5.05
CA LEU A 427 12.41 11.36 -4.11
C LEU A 427 13.53 10.33 -4.24
N THR A 428 14.43 10.30 -3.27
CA THR A 428 15.59 9.42 -3.20
C THR A 428 15.40 8.33 -2.14
N SER A 429 16.33 7.36 -2.09
CA SER A 429 16.37 6.41 -0.97
C SER A 429 16.48 7.13 0.37
N LEU A 430 17.16 8.29 0.41
CA LEU A 430 17.52 9.06 1.60
C LEU A 430 16.39 9.94 2.17
N ASN A 431 15.39 10.31 1.37
CA ASN A 431 14.29 11.17 1.81
C ASN A 431 12.90 10.54 1.59
N ARG A 432 12.81 9.26 1.21
CA ARG A 432 11.51 8.58 1.11
C ARG A 432 10.83 8.48 2.49
N PRO A 433 9.48 8.57 2.55
CA PRO A 433 8.75 8.36 3.78
C PRO A 433 9.03 6.96 4.34
N GLU A 434 9.10 6.86 5.67
CA GLU A 434 9.21 5.57 6.34
C GLU A 434 7.87 4.83 6.25
N GLY A 435 7.92 3.52 5.98
CA GLY A 435 6.73 2.67 5.99
C GLY A 435 6.77 1.58 4.95
N ARG A 436 6.26 0.40 5.34
CA ARG A 436 6.30 -0.84 4.54
C ARG A 436 5.71 -0.67 3.14
N VAL A 437 4.71 0.21 2.97
CA VAL A 437 4.11 0.52 1.67
C VAL A 437 5.08 1.25 0.76
N PHE A 438 5.78 2.29 1.25
CA PHE A 438 6.75 3.02 0.43
C PHE A 438 7.98 2.18 0.11
N ASP A 439 8.44 1.34 1.04
CA ASP A 439 9.51 0.39 0.78
C ASP A 439 9.12 -0.59 -0.33
N TRP A 440 7.90 -1.15 -0.24
CA TRP A 440 7.36 -2.07 -1.24
C TRP A 440 7.17 -1.45 -2.63
N LEU A 441 6.81 -0.16 -2.71
CA LEU A 441 6.62 0.54 -3.99
C LEU A 441 7.95 1.05 -4.58
N PHE A 442 8.90 1.46 -3.75
CA PHE A 442 10.11 2.17 -4.21
C PHE A 442 11.08 1.27 -4.96
N GLU A 443 11.30 0.04 -4.48
CA GLU A 443 12.29 -0.88 -5.06
C GLU A 443 11.89 -1.35 -6.48
N PRO A 444 10.68 -1.87 -6.74
CA PRO A 444 10.27 -2.27 -8.09
C PRO A 444 10.34 -1.11 -9.10
N MET A 445 9.97 0.10 -8.68
CA MET A 445 10.04 1.30 -9.51
C MET A 445 11.48 1.70 -9.81
N SER A 446 12.40 1.52 -8.85
CA SER A 446 13.82 1.84 -9.02
C SER A 446 14.47 0.86 -10.01
N ILE A 447 14.11 -0.42 -9.93
CA ILE A 447 14.53 -1.45 -10.87
C ILE A 447 14.06 -1.10 -12.29
N MET A 448 12.79 -0.73 -12.48
CA MET A 448 12.28 -0.34 -13.80
C MET A 448 12.97 0.91 -14.36
N LYS A 449 13.26 1.91 -13.51
CA LYS A 449 14.04 3.10 -13.91
C LYS A 449 15.44 2.72 -14.38
N GLU A 450 16.15 1.87 -13.64
CA GLU A 450 17.53 1.46 -14.00
C GLU A 450 17.55 0.57 -15.24
N GLN A 451 16.53 -0.27 -15.43
CA GLN A 451 16.33 -1.01 -16.68
C GLN A 451 16.19 -0.04 -17.87
N LEU A 452 15.34 0.98 -17.77
CA LEU A 452 15.23 2.01 -18.83
C LEU A 452 16.52 2.77 -19.05
N ARG A 453 17.25 3.11 -17.98
CA ARG A 453 18.56 3.77 -18.06
C ARG A 453 19.56 2.93 -18.85
N SER A 454 19.58 1.63 -18.62
CA SER A 454 20.50 0.70 -19.29
C SER A 454 20.22 0.56 -20.79
N LEU A 455 18.97 0.75 -21.22
CA LEU A 455 18.55 0.65 -22.62
C LEU A 455 18.99 1.85 -23.46
N LYS A 456 19.31 3.00 -22.83
CA LYS A 456 19.72 4.25 -23.50
C LYS A 456 18.80 4.57 -24.69
N LEU A 457 17.52 4.80 -24.37
CA LEU A 457 16.49 5.03 -25.37
C LEU A 457 16.74 6.30 -26.18
N VAL A 458 16.42 6.25 -27.46
CA VAL A 458 16.32 7.44 -28.31
C VAL A 458 14.93 8.06 -28.18
N GLU A 459 14.77 9.33 -28.55
CA GLU A 459 13.51 10.07 -28.40
C GLU A 459 12.30 9.37 -29.03
N SER A 460 12.46 8.77 -30.22
CA SER A 460 11.38 7.99 -30.86
C SER A 460 10.96 6.76 -30.06
N GLU A 461 11.88 6.12 -29.34
CA GLU A 461 11.59 4.95 -28.49
C GLU A 461 10.96 5.37 -27.15
N GLU A 462 11.35 6.54 -26.62
CA GLU A 462 10.72 7.14 -25.45
C GLU A 462 9.24 7.44 -25.72
N LEU A 463 8.94 8.07 -26.86
CA LEU A 463 7.57 8.36 -27.32
C LEU A 463 6.78 7.08 -27.60
N TYR A 464 7.43 6.04 -28.12
CA TYR A 464 6.82 4.72 -28.30
C TYR A 464 6.47 4.06 -26.96
N LEU A 465 7.36 4.11 -25.97
CA LEU A 465 7.11 3.58 -24.62
C LEU A 465 5.96 4.32 -23.91
N GLN A 466 5.90 5.65 -24.03
CA GLN A 466 4.80 6.46 -23.52
C GLN A 466 3.45 6.01 -24.09
N LYS A 467 3.41 5.77 -25.40
CA LYS A 467 2.22 5.30 -26.13
C LYS A 467 1.81 3.89 -25.71
N LEU A 468 2.76 2.98 -25.55
CA LEU A 468 2.53 1.64 -24.97
C LEU A 468 1.88 1.74 -23.59
N CYS A 469 2.41 2.63 -22.74
CA CYS A 469 1.94 2.82 -21.37
C CYS A 469 0.53 3.42 -21.31
N LEU A 470 0.20 4.35 -22.20
CA LEU A 470 -1.12 4.99 -22.25
C LEU A 470 -2.24 4.02 -22.67
N TYR A 471 -2.02 3.23 -23.72
CA TYR A 471 -3.09 2.44 -24.35
C TYR A 471 -3.16 0.97 -23.96
N SER A 472 -2.34 0.49 -23.02
CA SER A 472 -2.44 -0.90 -22.52
C SER A 472 -2.38 -1.96 -23.62
N SER A 473 -1.49 -1.74 -24.59
CA SER A 473 -1.29 -2.61 -25.77
C SER A 473 -2.49 -2.69 -26.73
N ASP A 474 -3.43 -1.74 -26.66
CA ASP A 474 -4.45 -1.56 -27.70
C ASP A 474 -3.79 -1.04 -28.99
N THR A 475 -3.48 -1.97 -29.90
CA THR A 475 -2.76 -1.68 -31.14
C THR A 475 -3.54 -0.71 -32.03
N THR A 476 -4.88 -0.76 -32.03
CA THR A 476 -5.71 0.11 -32.87
C THR A 476 -5.59 1.57 -32.44
N ARG A 477 -5.62 1.81 -31.13
CA ARG A 477 -5.45 3.16 -30.57
C ARG A 477 -4.03 3.66 -30.70
N MET A 478 -3.06 2.76 -30.53
CA MET A 478 -1.68 3.07 -30.84
C MET A 478 -1.58 3.52 -32.31
N GLU A 479 -2.08 2.79 -33.27
CA GLU A 479 -2.00 3.22 -34.69
C GLU A 479 -2.70 4.56 -34.95
N SER A 480 -3.79 4.86 -34.24
CA SER A 480 -4.56 6.10 -34.42
C SER A 480 -3.88 7.40 -33.96
N TRP A 481 -3.00 7.33 -32.96
CA TRP A 481 -2.34 8.53 -32.40
C TRP A 481 -0.90 8.62 -32.86
N ASP A 482 -0.60 9.54 -33.76
CA ASP A 482 0.78 9.82 -34.19
C ASP A 482 1.45 10.81 -33.23
N ASN A 483 2.29 10.28 -32.35
CA ASN A 483 3.13 11.05 -31.45
C ASN A 483 4.61 11.03 -31.86
N GLY A 484 4.95 10.56 -33.06
CA GLY A 484 6.34 10.36 -33.52
C GLY A 484 7.04 9.14 -32.90
N GLY A 485 6.35 8.34 -32.08
CA GLY A 485 6.89 7.14 -31.46
C GLY A 485 6.86 5.93 -32.41
N VAL A 486 8.03 5.34 -32.68
CA VAL A 486 8.19 4.21 -33.61
C VAL A 486 8.70 2.97 -32.85
N PRO A 487 8.15 1.77 -33.08
CA PRO A 487 8.64 0.54 -32.46
C PRO A 487 10.10 0.27 -32.85
N PRO A 488 10.95 -0.20 -31.91
CA PRO A 488 12.30 -0.64 -32.25
C PRO A 488 12.28 -1.75 -33.32
N ARG A 489 13.26 -1.72 -34.24
CA ARG A 489 13.42 -2.77 -35.27
C ARG A 489 13.82 -4.11 -34.68
N GLU A 490 14.57 -4.08 -33.58
CA GLU A 490 15.01 -5.28 -32.87
C GLU A 490 13.87 -5.84 -32.00
N GLU A 491 13.49 -7.09 -32.27
CA GLU A 491 12.40 -7.76 -31.54
C GLU A 491 12.67 -7.86 -30.05
N ILE A 492 13.90 -8.14 -29.64
CA ILE A 492 14.29 -8.24 -28.22
C ILE A 492 14.09 -6.89 -27.52
N ARG A 493 14.52 -5.80 -28.15
CA ARG A 493 14.41 -4.44 -27.59
C ARG A 493 12.94 -4.00 -27.50
N ARG A 494 12.15 -4.32 -28.52
CA ARG A 494 10.70 -4.11 -28.51
C ARG A 494 10.03 -4.89 -27.38
N ALA A 495 10.34 -6.18 -27.24
CA ALA A 495 9.79 -7.03 -26.18
C ALA A 495 10.18 -6.54 -24.77
N GLN A 496 11.38 -5.96 -24.61
CA GLN A 496 11.81 -5.33 -23.36
C GLN A 496 10.95 -4.11 -23.00
N LEU A 497 10.67 -3.22 -23.96
CA LEU A 497 9.79 -2.06 -23.75
C LEU A 497 8.35 -2.47 -23.44
N GLU A 498 7.81 -3.43 -24.19
CA GLU A 498 6.49 -4.00 -23.94
C GLU A 498 6.42 -4.68 -22.55
N GLY A 499 7.49 -5.34 -22.13
CA GLY A 499 7.64 -5.94 -20.80
C GLY A 499 7.70 -4.91 -19.66
N ILE A 500 8.36 -3.77 -19.86
CA ILE A 500 8.36 -2.65 -18.90
C ILE A 500 6.96 -2.04 -18.83
N SER A 501 6.34 -1.76 -19.97
CA SER A 501 4.98 -1.20 -20.05
C SER A 501 3.95 -2.06 -19.32
N ARG A 502 3.95 -3.38 -19.55
CA ARG A 502 3.02 -4.30 -18.87
C ARG A 502 3.20 -4.32 -17.36
N ARG A 503 4.43 -4.29 -16.87
CA ARG A 503 4.72 -4.23 -15.42
C ARG A 503 4.23 -2.93 -14.81
N LEU A 504 4.46 -1.81 -15.49
CA LEU A 504 4.01 -0.49 -15.02
C LEU A 504 2.49 -0.37 -15.05
N GLN A 505 1.81 -0.91 -16.06
CA GLN A 505 0.36 -0.97 -16.11
C GLN A 505 -0.23 -1.86 -15.02
N GLY A 506 0.38 -3.02 -14.75
CA GLY A 506 -0.01 -3.87 -13.62
C GLY A 506 0.12 -3.14 -12.27
N PHE A 507 1.18 -2.35 -12.12
CA PHE A 507 1.37 -1.48 -10.96
C PHE A 507 0.28 -0.40 -10.86
N CYS A 508 0.04 0.35 -11.93
CA CYS A 508 -1.02 1.37 -11.97
C CYS A 508 -2.42 0.78 -11.77
N LEU A 509 -2.68 -0.42 -12.29
CA LEU A 509 -3.93 -1.15 -12.04
C LEU A 509 -4.10 -1.46 -10.55
N THR A 510 -3.01 -1.83 -9.86
CA THR A 510 -3.03 -2.05 -8.41
C THR A 510 -3.30 -0.75 -7.66
N LEU A 511 -2.65 0.35 -8.05
CA LEU A 511 -2.92 1.68 -7.50
C LEU A 511 -4.38 2.12 -7.72
N SER A 512 -4.93 1.84 -8.89
CA SER A 512 -6.31 2.21 -9.24
C SER A 512 -7.36 1.53 -8.36
N ARG A 513 -7.01 0.41 -7.72
CA ARG A 513 -7.88 -0.37 -6.84
C ARG A 513 -7.82 0.08 -5.38
N LEU A 514 -6.94 1.01 -5.01
CA LEU A 514 -6.89 1.57 -3.66
C LEU A 514 -8.17 2.37 -3.36
N PRO A 515 -8.70 2.33 -2.12
CA PRO A 515 -9.99 2.95 -1.79
C PRO A 515 -10.12 4.42 -2.20
N THR A 516 -9.07 5.22 -1.99
CA THR A 516 -9.08 6.67 -2.27
C THR A 516 -8.84 7.02 -3.75
N SER A 517 -8.29 6.08 -4.53
CA SER A 517 -7.85 6.36 -5.91
C SER A 517 -9.02 6.76 -6.80
N ARG A 518 -10.16 6.06 -6.67
CA ARG A 518 -11.32 6.33 -7.53
C ARG A 518 -11.83 7.77 -7.37
N ARG A 519 -12.03 8.21 -6.14
CA ARG A 519 -12.43 9.59 -5.81
C ARG A 519 -11.46 10.63 -6.36
N ARG A 520 -10.15 10.40 -6.23
CA ARG A 520 -9.12 11.29 -6.80
C ARG A 520 -9.19 11.34 -8.33
N PHE A 521 -9.39 10.21 -9.01
CA PHE A 521 -9.57 10.20 -10.46
C PHE A 521 -10.88 10.86 -10.92
N ILE A 522 -11.98 10.77 -10.15
CA ILE A 522 -13.21 11.53 -10.45
C ILE A 522 -12.91 13.03 -10.47
N GLN A 523 -12.15 13.53 -9.48
CA GLN A 523 -11.74 14.94 -9.44
C GLN A 523 -10.87 15.31 -10.65
N ILE A 524 -9.87 14.47 -10.97
CA ILE A 524 -9.00 14.68 -12.13
C ILE A 524 -9.82 14.74 -13.43
N VAL A 525 -10.73 13.79 -13.66
CA VAL A 525 -11.59 13.78 -14.86
C VAL A 525 -12.46 15.03 -14.95
N LYS A 526 -12.97 15.52 -13.82
CA LYS A 526 -13.72 16.78 -13.79
C LYS A 526 -12.86 17.96 -14.20
N GLU A 527 -11.62 18.05 -13.71
CA GLU A 527 -10.70 19.14 -14.06
C GLU A 527 -10.20 19.05 -15.51
N ILE A 528 -9.97 17.84 -16.03
CA ILE A 528 -9.65 17.62 -17.45
C ILE A 528 -10.85 18.04 -18.32
N GLY A 529 -12.07 17.64 -17.94
CA GLY A 529 -13.29 17.97 -18.69
C GLY A 529 -13.60 19.47 -18.75
N LYS A 530 -13.28 20.24 -17.70
CA LYS A 530 -13.45 21.70 -17.68
C LYS A 530 -12.58 22.42 -18.72
N GLU A 531 -11.42 21.87 -19.03
CA GLU A 531 -10.47 22.50 -19.96
C GLU A 531 -11.02 22.59 -21.38
N LEU A 532 -11.83 21.61 -21.80
CA LEU A 532 -12.54 21.64 -23.09
C LEU A 532 -13.53 22.79 -23.17
N ASN A 533 -14.32 22.98 -22.10
CA ASN A 533 -15.31 24.05 -22.04
C ASN A 533 -14.62 25.42 -22.08
N GLN A 534 -13.49 25.58 -21.39
CA GLN A 534 -12.73 26.84 -21.44
C GLN A 534 -12.13 27.11 -22.83
N THR A 535 -11.67 26.07 -23.52
CA THR A 535 -11.13 26.19 -24.87
C THR A 535 -12.22 26.56 -25.88
N SER A 536 -13.42 25.96 -25.78
CA SER A 536 -14.56 26.32 -26.65
C SER A 536 -15.04 27.77 -26.45
N TYR A 537 -15.15 28.25 -25.20
CA TYR A 537 -15.52 29.64 -24.94
C TYR A 537 -14.46 30.65 -25.40
N SER A 538 -13.17 30.28 -25.39
CA SER A 538 -12.10 31.15 -25.89
C SER A 538 -12.04 31.25 -27.42
N VAL A 539 -12.48 30.21 -28.12
CA VAL A 539 -12.58 30.21 -29.59
C VAL A 539 -13.81 31.00 -30.04
N ASP A 540 -14.94 30.87 -29.33
CA ASP A 540 -16.16 31.63 -29.63
C ASP A 540 -16.07 33.13 -29.26
N ALA A 541 -15.13 33.52 -28.39
CA ALA A 541 -14.87 34.92 -28.05
C ALA A 541 -13.81 35.60 -28.94
N ALA A 542 -13.12 34.81 -29.79
CA ALA A 542 -12.09 35.28 -30.71
C ALA A 542 -12.56 35.30 -32.18
N VAL A 543 -13.81 34.85 -32.42
CA VAL A 543 -14.58 35.02 -33.66
C VAL A 543 -15.57 36.17 -33.44
#